data_AF-A0A6I9RXZ6-F1
#
_entry.id   AF-A0A6I9RXZ6-F1
#
_cell.length_a   1.000
_cell.length_b   1.000
_cell.length_c   1.000
_cell.angle_alpha   90.00
_cell.angle_beta   90.00
_cell.angle_gamma   90.00
#
_symmetry.space_group_name_H-M   'P 1'
#
loop_
_entity.id
_entity.type
_entity.pdbx_description
1 polymer ?
#
loop_
_entity_poly.entity_id
_entity_poly.type
_entity_poly.pdbx_seq_one_letter_code
_entity_poly.pdbx_strand_id
1 'polypeptide(L)'
;MMGDGVKQILAKPIQLADQVTKLAGDAPTSRQECLELKAKTERLATLLRQAARAELYERPAYRIMLDTELVLKKALVLASKCRDHGLMRRVFTIIPATAFAKTATQLDNSIADVSWLLRVSTTAANDDQLHGLPPIAQNEPILFLIWGHIATVYTGSLAARSDSAAALASLAHDNLHYAKDESKE
;
A
#
# COMPACT_ATOMS: atom_id res chain seq x y z
N MET A 1 14.22 -3.30 -20.98
CA MET A 1 12.90 -3.94 -20.77
C MET A 1 12.79 -4.24 -19.27
N MET A 2 12.26 -3.32 -18.47
CA MET A 2 12.16 -3.47 -17.00
C MET A 2 10.78 -3.07 -16.46
N GLY A 3 10.09 -2.11 -17.10
CA GLY A 3 8.72 -1.70 -16.74
C GLY A 3 7.60 -2.74 -16.94
N ASP A 4 7.88 -3.94 -17.44
CA ASP A 4 6.86 -4.98 -17.64
C ASP A 4 6.56 -5.77 -16.36
N GLY A 5 7.57 -5.94 -15.48
CA GLY A 5 7.40 -6.67 -14.20
C GLY A 5 6.47 -5.94 -13.22
N VAL A 6 6.50 -4.60 -13.20
CA VAL A 6 5.63 -3.80 -12.34
C VAL A 6 4.18 -3.80 -12.87
N LYS A 7 3.99 -3.76 -14.19
CA LYS A 7 2.66 -3.85 -14.82
C LYS A 7 2.01 -5.21 -14.53
N GLN A 8 2.79 -6.28 -14.48
CA GLN A 8 2.31 -7.62 -14.11
C GLN A 8 1.85 -7.71 -12.65
N ILE A 9 2.56 -7.08 -11.69
CA ILE A 9 2.17 -7.16 -10.26
C ILE A 9 0.88 -6.38 -9.95
N LEU A 10 0.50 -5.41 -10.79
CA LEU A 10 -0.73 -4.62 -10.61
C LEU A 10 -2.02 -5.34 -11.03
N ALA A 11 -1.91 -6.32 -11.93
CA ALA A 11 -3.08 -7.02 -12.46
C ALA A 11 -3.89 -7.71 -11.36
N LYS A 12 -3.21 -8.38 -10.42
CA LYS A 12 -3.87 -9.14 -9.35
C LYS A 12 -4.58 -8.25 -8.32
N PRO A 13 -3.96 -7.19 -7.77
CA PRO A 13 -4.64 -6.19 -6.95
C PRO A 13 -5.87 -5.57 -7.63
N ILE A 14 -5.78 -5.19 -8.91
CA ILE A 14 -6.94 -4.61 -9.63
C ILE A 14 -8.10 -5.60 -9.69
N GLN A 15 -7.83 -6.86 -10.06
CA GLN A 15 -8.85 -7.90 -10.11
C GLN A 15 -9.50 -8.16 -8.74
N LEU A 16 -8.71 -8.21 -7.68
CA LEU A 16 -9.23 -8.40 -6.33
C LEU A 16 -10.09 -7.22 -5.89
N ALA A 17 -9.68 -5.99 -6.18
CA ALA A 17 -10.45 -4.79 -5.85
C ALA A 17 -11.83 -4.83 -6.52
N ASP A 18 -11.90 -5.19 -7.80
CA ASP A 18 -13.17 -5.31 -8.52
C ASP A 18 -14.08 -6.41 -7.94
N GLN A 19 -13.50 -7.54 -7.53
CA GLN A 19 -14.25 -8.61 -6.86
C GLN A 19 -14.82 -8.18 -5.51
N VAL A 20 -14.01 -7.49 -4.70
CA VAL A 20 -14.45 -6.96 -3.39
C VAL A 20 -15.59 -5.95 -3.58
N THR A 21 -15.42 -4.97 -4.48
CA THR A 21 -16.44 -3.95 -4.78
C THR A 21 -17.78 -4.59 -5.19
N LYS A 22 -17.72 -5.62 -6.04
CA LYS A 22 -18.91 -6.35 -6.47
C LYS A 22 -19.57 -7.09 -5.31
N LEU A 23 -18.81 -7.93 -4.59
CA LEU A 23 -19.37 -8.75 -3.51
C LEU A 23 -19.92 -7.91 -2.36
N ALA A 24 -19.24 -6.82 -2.01
CA ALA A 24 -19.66 -5.94 -0.94
C ALA A 24 -20.88 -5.08 -1.32
N GLY A 25 -21.06 -4.75 -2.59
CA GLY A 25 -22.24 -4.02 -3.08
C GLY A 25 -23.53 -4.83 -3.01
N ASP A 26 -23.43 -6.16 -3.21
CA ASP A 26 -24.57 -7.07 -3.27
C ASP A 26 -24.82 -7.79 -1.93
N ALA A 27 -24.15 -7.38 -0.85
CA ALA A 27 -24.17 -8.07 0.44
C ALA A 27 -25.53 -7.92 1.18
N PRO A 28 -26.23 -9.03 1.49
CA PRO A 28 -27.49 -8.99 2.25
C PRO A 28 -27.31 -8.82 3.77
N THR A 29 -26.11 -9.09 4.31
CA THR A 29 -25.78 -8.95 5.75
C THR A 29 -24.63 -7.98 5.97
N SER A 30 -24.52 -7.40 7.17
CA SER A 30 -23.48 -6.39 7.52
C SER A 30 -23.38 -5.28 6.46
N ARG A 31 -24.55 -4.77 6.04
CA ARG A 31 -24.68 -3.92 4.86
C ARG A 31 -23.89 -2.63 4.99
N GLN A 32 -23.89 -2.01 6.17
CA GLN A 32 -23.17 -0.76 6.39
C GLN A 32 -21.66 -0.96 6.27
N GLU A 33 -21.14 -2.00 6.90
CA GLU A 33 -19.72 -2.35 6.86
C GLU A 33 -19.28 -2.76 5.45
N CYS A 34 -20.13 -3.49 4.72
CA CYS A 34 -19.87 -3.84 3.32
C CYS A 34 -19.85 -2.61 2.41
N LEU A 35 -20.77 -1.66 2.60
CA LEU A 35 -20.77 -0.42 1.83
C LEU A 35 -19.52 0.42 2.10
N GLU A 36 -19.03 0.43 3.35
CA GLU A 36 -17.76 1.08 3.68
C GLU A 36 -16.56 0.39 2.98
N LEU A 37 -16.47 -0.94 3.07
CA LEU A 37 -15.42 -1.70 2.37
C LEU A 37 -15.47 -1.45 0.85
N LYS A 38 -16.67 -1.41 0.27
CA LYS A 38 -16.88 -1.10 -1.14
C LYS A 38 -16.30 0.26 -1.50
N ALA A 39 -16.70 1.32 -0.79
CA ALA A 39 -16.27 2.69 -1.09
C ALA A 39 -14.75 2.85 -1.03
N LYS A 40 -14.10 2.29 0.00
CA LYS A 40 -12.63 2.32 0.13
C LYS A 40 -11.97 1.53 -1.00
N THR A 41 -12.51 0.36 -1.34
CA THR A 41 -11.95 -0.48 -2.41
C THR A 41 -12.12 0.14 -3.80
N GLU A 42 -13.22 0.83 -4.09
CA GLU A 42 -13.42 1.58 -5.34
C GLU A 42 -12.38 2.70 -5.51
N ARG A 43 -12.10 3.43 -4.42
CA ARG A 43 -11.03 4.43 -4.40
C ARG A 43 -9.67 3.80 -4.67
N LEU A 44 -9.35 2.69 -3.99
CA LEU A 44 -8.10 1.97 -4.21
C LEU A 44 -7.98 1.43 -5.65
N ALA A 45 -9.06 0.88 -6.22
CA ALA A 45 -9.10 0.39 -7.59
C ALA A 45 -8.83 1.50 -8.61
N THR A 46 -9.28 2.72 -8.33
CA THR A 46 -8.98 3.89 -9.16
C THR A 46 -7.49 4.21 -9.16
N LEU A 47 -6.86 4.23 -7.98
CA LEU A 47 -5.41 4.46 -7.83
C LEU A 47 -4.58 3.36 -8.47
N LEU A 48 -4.96 2.09 -8.30
CA LEU A 48 -4.25 0.96 -8.92
C LEU A 48 -4.29 1.04 -10.45
N ARG A 49 -5.41 1.46 -11.04
CA ARG A 49 -5.49 1.68 -12.50
C ARG A 49 -4.66 2.87 -12.97
N GLN A 50 -4.53 3.93 -12.17
CA GLN A 50 -3.60 5.02 -12.46
C GLN A 50 -2.16 4.50 -12.42
N ALA A 51 -1.82 3.71 -11.41
CA ALA A 51 -0.50 3.13 -11.23
C ALA A 51 -0.11 2.21 -12.39
N ALA A 52 -1.05 1.42 -12.93
CA ALA A 52 -0.83 0.56 -14.10
C ALA A 52 -0.52 1.32 -15.40
N ARG A 53 -0.84 2.62 -15.45
CA ARG A 53 -0.57 3.50 -16.60
C ARG A 53 0.66 4.38 -16.40
N ALA A 54 1.21 4.40 -15.19
CA ALA A 54 2.37 5.20 -14.83
C ALA A 54 3.67 4.37 -14.91
N GLU A 55 4.80 5.05 -15.09
CA GLU A 55 6.12 4.45 -14.88
C GLU A 55 6.46 4.60 -13.39
N LEU A 56 6.38 3.49 -12.66
CA LEU A 56 6.49 3.49 -11.20
C LEU A 56 7.93 3.27 -10.75
N TYR A 57 8.26 3.82 -9.58
CA TYR A 57 9.50 3.47 -8.91
C TYR A 57 9.49 2.01 -8.46
N GLU A 58 10.25 1.16 -9.18
CA GLU A 58 10.07 -0.29 -9.17
C GLU A 58 10.20 -0.94 -7.78
N ARG A 59 11.17 -0.50 -6.97
CA ARG A 59 11.47 -1.12 -5.68
C ARG A 59 10.32 -0.95 -4.67
N PRO A 60 9.84 0.28 -4.37
CA PRO A 60 8.67 0.44 -3.51
C PRO A 60 7.38 -0.10 -4.11
N ALA A 61 7.25 -0.05 -5.45
CA ALA A 61 6.07 -0.57 -6.13
C ALA A 61 5.83 -2.04 -5.81
N TYR A 62 6.87 -2.89 -5.90
CA TYR A 62 6.71 -4.31 -5.64
C TYR A 62 6.19 -4.59 -4.23
N ARG A 63 6.77 -3.95 -3.21
CA ARG A 63 6.36 -4.16 -1.81
C ARG A 63 4.95 -3.65 -1.53
N ILE A 64 4.63 -2.43 -1.97
CA ILE A 64 3.31 -1.83 -1.77
C ILE A 64 2.23 -2.67 -2.46
N MET A 65 2.50 -3.21 -3.66
CA MET A 65 1.53 -4.07 -4.35
C MET A 65 1.28 -5.39 -3.65
N LEU A 66 2.32 -6.04 -3.09
CA LEU A 66 2.14 -7.27 -2.31
C LEU A 66 1.29 -7.05 -1.05
N ASP A 67 1.58 -5.98 -0.30
CA ASP A 67 0.85 -5.64 0.91
C ASP A 67 -0.61 -5.26 0.58
N THR A 68 -0.81 -4.50 -0.50
CA THR A 68 -2.15 -4.18 -1.04
C THR A 68 -2.92 -5.44 -1.44
N GLU A 69 -2.28 -6.40 -2.12
CA GLU A 69 -2.89 -7.67 -2.51
C GLU A 69 -3.36 -8.46 -1.27
N LEU A 70 -2.54 -8.51 -0.22
CA LEU A 70 -2.88 -9.19 1.02
C LEU A 70 -4.09 -8.56 1.71
N VAL A 71 -4.16 -7.23 1.76
CA VAL A 71 -5.30 -6.50 2.34
C VAL A 71 -6.57 -6.77 1.52
N LEU A 72 -6.49 -6.72 0.19
CA LEU A 72 -7.61 -7.02 -0.69
C LEU A 72 -8.12 -8.46 -0.57
N LYS A 73 -7.23 -9.45 -0.38
CA LYS A 73 -7.62 -10.83 -0.08
C LYS A 73 -8.41 -10.93 1.23
N LYS A 74 -8.01 -10.20 2.27
CA LYS A 74 -8.74 -10.16 3.56
C LYS A 74 -10.12 -9.53 3.39
N ALA A 75 -10.19 -8.41 2.66
CA ALA A 75 -11.46 -7.75 2.33
C ALA A 75 -12.39 -8.67 1.53
N LEU A 76 -11.85 -9.44 0.59
CA LEU A 76 -12.61 -10.39 -0.22
C LEU A 76 -13.24 -11.49 0.63
N VAL A 77 -12.48 -12.05 1.58
CA VAL A 77 -12.99 -13.06 2.53
C VAL A 77 -14.12 -12.51 3.39
N LEU A 78 -14.06 -11.24 3.82
CA LEU A 78 -15.15 -10.62 4.58
C LEU A 78 -16.38 -10.41 3.69
N ALA A 79 -16.21 -9.82 2.51
CA ALA A 79 -17.30 -9.55 1.57
C ALA A 79 -18.00 -10.85 1.11
N SER A 80 -17.25 -11.94 0.87
CA SER A 80 -17.83 -13.22 0.48
C SER A 80 -18.67 -13.84 1.59
N LYS A 81 -18.24 -13.73 2.85
CA LYS A 81 -19.02 -14.22 4.00
C LYS A 81 -20.34 -13.49 4.17
N CYS A 82 -20.41 -12.20 3.82
CA CYS A 82 -21.67 -11.44 3.85
C CYS A 82 -22.68 -11.92 2.80
N ARG A 83 -22.20 -12.53 1.71
CA ARG A 83 -23.05 -13.06 0.63
C ARG A 83 -23.46 -14.52 0.84
N ASP A 84 -22.59 -15.35 1.40
CA ASP A 84 -22.77 -16.81 1.56
C ASP A 84 -23.81 -17.21 2.65
N HIS A 85 -24.61 -16.27 3.14
CA HIS A 85 -25.64 -16.52 4.15
C HIS A 85 -26.92 -17.13 3.54
N GLY A 86 -26.82 -18.37 3.06
CA GLY A 86 -27.98 -19.26 2.95
C GLY A 86 -28.54 -19.63 4.33
N LEU A 87 -29.80 -20.09 4.40
CA LEU A 87 -30.55 -20.38 5.63
C LEU A 87 -29.76 -21.24 6.66
N MET A 88 -28.93 -22.19 6.20
CA MET A 88 -28.17 -23.11 7.05
C MET A 88 -26.86 -22.53 7.62
N ARG A 89 -26.30 -21.47 7.03
CA ARG A 89 -25.00 -20.89 7.48
C ARG A 89 -25.17 -19.67 8.39
N ARG A 90 -26.40 -19.12 8.49
CA ARG A 90 -26.78 -18.02 9.40
C ARG A 90 -26.40 -18.25 10.86
N VAL A 91 -26.30 -19.51 11.30
CA VAL A 91 -26.07 -19.84 12.71
C VAL A 91 -24.58 -19.92 13.08
N PHE A 92 -23.65 -19.98 12.10
CA PHE A 92 -22.25 -20.35 12.37
C PHE A 92 -21.21 -19.30 11.97
N THR A 93 -21.59 -18.14 11.42
CA THR A 93 -20.61 -17.14 10.97
C THR A 93 -20.99 -15.75 11.45
N ILE A 94 -20.73 -15.48 12.73
CA ILE A 94 -20.72 -14.12 13.27
C ILE A 94 -19.38 -13.50 12.87
N ILE A 95 -19.40 -12.53 11.96
CA ILE A 95 -18.21 -11.74 11.65
C ILE A 95 -18.17 -10.60 12.68
N PRO A 96 -17.13 -10.51 13.53
CA PRO A 96 -17.05 -9.43 14.50
C PRO A 96 -16.86 -8.09 13.79
N ALA A 97 -17.53 -7.04 14.26
CA ALA A 97 -17.41 -5.67 13.72
C ALA A 97 -15.95 -5.18 13.72
N THR A 98 -15.14 -5.65 14.67
CA THR A 98 -13.70 -5.35 14.76
C THR A 98 -12.91 -5.85 13.54
N ALA A 99 -13.34 -6.93 12.88
CA ALA A 99 -12.70 -7.42 11.67
C ALA A 99 -12.96 -6.50 10.47
N PHE A 100 -14.17 -5.94 10.37
CA PHE A 100 -14.50 -4.92 9.37
C PHE A 100 -13.72 -3.63 9.61
N ALA A 101 -13.76 -3.10 10.83
CA ALA A 101 -13.02 -1.88 11.19
C ALA A 101 -11.52 -2.03 10.90
N LYS A 102 -10.90 -3.15 11.30
CA LYS A 102 -9.48 -3.42 11.03
C LYS A 102 -9.19 -3.46 9.53
N THR A 103 -10.03 -4.12 8.75
CA THR A 103 -9.82 -4.24 7.30
C THR A 103 -10.05 -2.90 6.60
N ALA A 104 -11.02 -2.11 7.05
CA ALA A 104 -11.27 -0.75 6.57
C ALA A 104 -10.04 0.15 6.80
N THR A 105 -9.44 0.12 8.00
CA THR A 105 -8.18 0.83 8.27
C THR A 105 -7.03 0.34 7.38
N GLN A 106 -6.92 -0.97 7.16
CA GLN A 106 -5.89 -1.52 6.27
C GLN A 106 -6.06 -1.08 4.81
N LEU A 107 -7.31 -0.92 4.35
CA LEU A 107 -7.62 -0.37 3.03
C LEU A 107 -7.25 1.12 2.95
N ASP A 108 -7.53 1.91 3.99
CA ASP A 108 -7.10 3.32 4.05
C ASP A 108 -5.57 3.44 3.98
N ASN A 109 -4.85 2.55 4.68
CA ASN A 109 -3.40 2.50 4.61
C ASN A 109 -2.91 2.18 3.19
N SER A 110 -3.51 1.17 2.55
CA SER A 110 -3.17 0.81 1.16
C SER A 110 -3.46 1.97 0.19
N ILE A 111 -4.56 2.71 0.40
CA ILE A 111 -4.89 3.91 -0.39
C ILE A 111 -3.80 4.97 -0.24
N ALA A 112 -3.34 5.22 0.98
CA ALA A 112 -2.28 6.19 1.25
C ALA A 112 -0.94 5.74 0.64
N ASP A 113 -0.59 4.45 0.75
CA ASP A 113 0.63 3.87 0.19
C ASP A 113 0.67 3.98 -1.35
N VAL A 114 -0.41 3.58 -2.04
CA VAL A 114 -0.49 3.67 -3.51
C VAL A 114 -0.54 5.13 -3.97
N SER A 115 -1.23 6.00 -3.24
CA SER A 115 -1.22 7.44 -3.53
C SER A 115 0.18 8.03 -3.41
N TRP A 116 0.93 7.62 -2.37
CA TRP A 116 2.31 8.03 -2.20
C TRP A 116 3.20 7.52 -3.33
N LEU A 117 3.05 6.25 -3.71
CA LEU A 117 3.81 5.65 -4.81
C LEU A 117 3.60 6.41 -6.13
N LEU A 118 2.36 6.78 -6.43
CA LEU A 118 2.04 7.59 -7.60
C LEU A 118 2.71 8.97 -7.55
N ARG A 119 2.71 9.64 -6.38
CA ARG A 119 3.37 10.94 -6.22
C ARG A 119 4.88 10.83 -6.43
N VAL A 120 5.56 9.94 -5.70
CA VAL A 120 7.02 9.79 -5.80
C VAL A 120 7.49 9.33 -7.18
N SER A 121 6.63 8.62 -7.92
CA SER A 121 6.94 8.18 -9.29
C SER A 121 6.71 9.25 -10.36
N THR A 122 5.93 10.31 -10.05
CA THR A 122 5.56 11.37 -11.03
C THR A 122 6.30 12.69 -10.80
N THR A 123 6.79 12.96 -9.59
CA THR A 123 7.54 14.19 -9.29
C THR A 123 9.03 14.04 -9.58
N ALA A 124 9.53 14.75 -10.60
CA ALA A 124 10.86 15.36 -10.50
C ALA A 124 10.77 16.41 -9.37
N ALA A 125 11.59 16.25 -8.34
CA ALA A 125 11.46 16.85 -7.02
C ALA A 125 11.03 18.34 -6.99
N ASN A 126 9.88 18.61 -6.37
CA ASN A 126 9.69 19.83 -5.58
C ASN A 126 9.69 19.37 -4.11
N ASP A 127 10.70 19.77 -3.34
CA ASP A 127 10.98 19.28 -1.98
C ASP A 127 9.81 19.45 -1.00
N ASP A 128 8.96 20.45 -1.22
CA ASP A 128 7.82 20.78 -0.35
C ASP A 128 6.69 19.72 -0.38
N GLN A 129 6.72 18.76 -1.32
CA GLN A 129 5.66 17.76 -1.48
C GLN A 129 6.06 16.35 -1.05
N LEU A 130 7.30 16.17 -0.54
CA LEU A 130 7.77 14.93 0.08
C LEU A 130 7.37 14.83 1.57
N HIS A 131 6.46 15.67 2.04
CA HIS A 131 5.92 15.60 3.40
C HIS A 131 4.74 14.63 3.48
N GLY A 132 5.02 13.42 3.97
CA GLY A 132 3.99 12.44 4.33
C GLY A 132 4.45 11.01 4.05
N LEU A 133 5.01 10.36 5.09
CA LEU A 133 5.39 8.96 5.02
C LEU A 133 4.11 8.12 4.78
N PRO A 134 4.09 7.22 3.79
CA PRO A 134 3.02 6.26 3.62
C PRO A 134 2.97 5.34 4.85
N PRO A 135 1.77 4.91 5.27
CA PRO A 135 1.57 3.99 6.39
C PRO A 135 2.42 2.71 6.38
N ILE A 136 2.93 2.25 5.22
CA ILE A 136 3.92 1.16 5.15
C ILE A 136 5.18 1.44 5.99
N ALA A 137 5.51 2.72 6.23
CA ALA A 137 6.56 3.16 7.13
C ALA A 137 6.28 2.86 8.62
N GLN A 138 5.09 2.37 9.00
CA GLN A 138 4.81 1.98 10.39
C GLN A 138 5.43 0.63 10.78
N ASN A 139 5.75 -0.25 9.83
CA ASN A 139 6.37 -1.54 10.13
C ASN A 139 7.90 -1.52 9.93
N GLU A 140 8.41 -0.76 8.97
CA GLU A 140 9.83 -0.61 8.65
C GLU A 140 10.12 0.85 8.24
N PRO A 141 10.09 1.81 9.20
CA PRO A 141 10.16 3.26 8.91
C PRO A 141 11.41 3.67 8.13
N ILE A 142 12.52 2.95 8.32
CA ILE A 142 13.80 3.29 7.70
C ILE A 142 13.87 2.93 6.22
N LEU A 143 13.24 1.82 5.79
CA LEU A 143 13.24 1.40 4.38
C LEU A 143 12.52 2.41 3.49
N PHE A 144 11.44 2.98 4.02
CA PHE A 144 10.72 4.05 3.36
C PHE A 144 11.60 5.28 3.11
N LEU A 145 12.30 5.76 4.15
CA LEU A 145 13.21 6.91 4.07
C LEU A 145 14.35 6.65 3.08
N ILE A 146 14.95 5.46 3.14
CA ILE A 146 16.01 5.04 2.22
C ILE A 146 15.50 5.08 0.78
N TRP A 147 14.34 4.49 0.49
CA TRP A 147 13.79 4.49 -0.86
C TRP A 147 13.42 5.90 -1.34
N GLY A 148 12.87 6.75 -0.48
CA GLY A 148 12.58 8.15 -0.78
C GLY A 148 13.84 8.90 -1.20
N HIS A 149 14.91 8.84 -0.40
CA HIS A 149 16.17 9.49 -0.76
C HIS A 149 16.81 8.90 -2.01
N ILE A 150 16.76 7.58 -2.23
CA ILE A 150 17.26 6.98 -3.46
C ILE A 150 16.48 7.51 -4.67
N ALA A 151 15.14 7.60 -4.58
CA ALA A 151 14.33 8.17 -5.66
C ALA A 151 14.76 9.60 -5.98
N THR A 152 14.89 10.45 -4.96
CA THR A 152 15.34 11.84 -5.13
C THR A 152 16.75 11.94 -5.74
N VAL A 153 17.66 11.02 -5.42
CA VAL A 153 18.99 10.93 -6.06
C VAL A 153 18.90 10.66 -7.56
N TYR A 154 17.89 9.92 -8.03
CA TYR A 154 17.70 9.59 -9.45
C TYR A 154 16.86 10.63 -10.21
N THR A 155 15.88 11.28 -9.57
CA THR A 155 14.87 12.11 -10.25
C THR A 155 14.86 13.58 -9.83
N GLY A 156 15.61 13.96 -8.79
CA GLY A 156 15.61 15.31 -8.22
C GLY A 156 16.52 16.32 -8.91
N SER A 157 16.41 17.59 -8.49
CA SER A 157 17.35 18.66 -8.87
C SER A 157 18.76 18.38 -8.32
N LEU A 158 19.80 19.03 -8.86
CA LEU A 158 21.17 18.80 -8.39
C LEU A 158 21.33 19.02 -6.87
N ALA A 159 20.64 20.03 -6.32
CA ALA A 159 20.60 20.31 -4.88
C ALA A 159 19.90 19.20 -4.10
N ALA A 160 18.66 18.83 -4.49
CA ALA A 160 17.89 17.78 -3.83
C ALA A 160 18.59 16.40 -3.89
N ARG A 161 19.31 16.13 -4.98
CA ARG A 161 20.15 14.94 -5.14
C ARG A 161 21.33 14.94 -4.17
N SER A 162 22.00 16.07 -4.00
CA SER A 162 23.11 16.24 -3.05
C SER A 162 22.63 16.03 -1.61
N ASP A 163 21.52 16.67 -1.23
CA ASP A 163 20.95 16.58 0.11
C ASP A 163 20.46 15.17 0.43
N SER A 164 19.81 14.51 -0.54
CA SER A 164 19.39 13.12 -0.39
C SER A 164 20.55 12.13 -0.34
N ALA A 165 21.65 12.38 -1.07
CA ALA A 165 22.86 11.57 -0.96
C ALA A 165 23.53 11.73 0.41
N ALA A 166 23.56 12.95 0.95
CA ALA A 166 24.07 13.21 2.30
C ALA A 166 23.22 12.52 3.37
N ALA A 167 21.89 12.58 3.25
CA ALA A 167 20.97 11.89 4.17
C ALA A 167 21.17 10.36 4.14
N LEU A 168 21.33 9.77 2.95
CA LEU A 168 21.64 8.33 2.81
C LEU A 168 22.99 7.95 3.43
N ALA A 169 24.02 8.79 3.26
CA ALA A 169 25.33 8.56 3.86
C ALA A 169 25.26 8.60 5.40
N SER A 170 24.50 9.53 5.97
CA SER A 170 24.25 9.60 7.42
C SER A 170 23.51 8.35 7.91
N LEU A 171 22.42 7.97 7.25
CA LEU A 171 21.65 6.75 7.57
C LEU A 171 22.51 5.47 7.53
N ALA A 172 23.43 5.38 6.57
CA ALA A 172 24.36 4.26 6.49
C ALA A 172 25.40 4.27 7.62
N HIS A 173 25.89 5.47 7.98
CA HIS A 173 26.85 5.63 9.08
C HIS A 173 26.24 5.27 10.43
N ASP A 174 25.02 5.73 10.71
CA ASP A 174 24.32 5.48 11.98
C ASP A 174 24.01 3.97 12.16
N ASN A 175 23.64 3.26 11.09
CA ASN A 175 23.44 1.81 11.13
C ASN A 175 24.73 1.01 11.41
N LEU A 176 25.89 1.49 10.93
CA LEU A 176 27.18 0.82 11.16
C LEU A 176 27.66 0.93 12.61
N HIS A 177 27.26 1.99 13.33
CA HIS A 177 27.59 2.14 14.75
C HIS A 177 26.77 1.20 15.62
N TYR A 178 25.48 1.01 15.34
CA TYR A 178 24.64 0.03 16.05
C TYR A 178 25.16 -1.42 15.90
N ALA A 179 25.60 -1.81 14.71
CA ALA A 179 26.14 -3.15 14.48
C ALA A 179 27.49 -3.41 15.19
N LYS A 180 28.23 -2.36 15.55
CA LYS A 180 29.49 -2.48 16.31
C LYS A 180 29.25 -2.64 17.81
N ASP A 181 28.20 -2.04 18.36
CA ASP A 181 27.89 -2.15 19.79
C ASP A 181 27.27 -3.51 20.16
N GLU A 182 26.50 -4.14 19.26
CA GLU A 182 25.99 -5.52 19.45
C GLU A 182 27.08 -6.60 19.33
N SER A 183 28.25 -6.28 18.78
CA SER A 183 29.38 -7.22 18.67
C SER A 183 30.29 -7.26 19.91
N LYS A 184 29.88 -6.60 21.00
CA LYS A 184 30.62 -6.51 22.27
C LYS A 184 29.87 -7.09 23.49
N GLU A 185 28.68 -7.65 23.33
CA GLU A 185 28.05 -8.55 24.31
C GLU A 185 28.28 -10.02 23.96
#